data_AF-A0A0C9Q9R9-F1
#
_entry.id   AF-A0A0C9Q9R9-F1
#
_cell.length_a   1.000
_cell.length_b   1.000
_cell.length_c   1.000
_cell.angle_alpha   90.00
_cell.angle_beta   90.00
_cell.angle_gamma   90.00
#
_symmetry.space_group_name_H-M   'P 1'
#
loop_
_entity.id
_entity.type
_entity.pdbx_description
1 polymer ?
#
loop_
_entity_poly.entity_id
_entity_poly.type
_entity_poly.pdbx_seq_one_letter_code
_entity_poly.pdbx_strand_id
1 'polypeptide(L)'
;MDQQHHQQLSNALTAVRVLRSSVRQVFDSVANGLRSDHGDENKDSKYLSELQELLFTAHANLRDVEQAVGTLNPPPGPFSLGSTTYLSQETSQERQALYSTLVNSYKWCDKAHEYSNIAQVLLSQNSLKRSYINSARSKRGRIQTSTHNVSTAQVDTMFSTLDRLFPEMTVTITRPYASNAILNVSIGHILKGAIAFKGLMVEWVVIKGYGETMDLWTESRHKVFRKMTENAHAAMLHFHSPALPELAVRSFMVRISRNLEKIIRRENFLKKNFQCPKLEIFN
;
A
#
# COMPACT_ATOMS: atom_id res chain seq x y z
N MET A 1 45.36 19.69 -29.92
CA MET A 1 43.95 19.33 -29.63
C MET A 1 43.50 19.93 -28.31
N ASP A 2 44.36 19.98 -27.29
CA ASP A 2 44.03 20.53 -25.95
C ASP A 2 43.66 22.02 -25.92
N GLN A 3 44.25 22.87 -26.77
CA GLN A 3 43.93 24.31 -26.77
C GLN A 3 42.50 24.63 -27.24
N GLN A 4 41.95 23.87 -28.21
CA GLN A 4 40.58 24.07 -28.67
C GLN A 4 39.56 23.64 -27.62
N HIS A 5 39.81 22.55 -26.90
CA HIS A 5 38.95 22.12 -25.79
C HIS A 5 38.97 23.11 -24.62
N HIS A 6 40.13 23.66 -24.26
CA HIS A 6 40.23 24.71 -23.25
C HIS A 6 39.48 25.98 -23.66
N GLN A 7 39.55 26.38 -24.93
CA GLN A 7 38.81 27.54 -25.42
C GLN A 7 37.30 27.31 -25.41
N GLN A 8 36.85 26.12 -25.83
CA GLN A 8 35.42 25.74 -25.80
C GLN A 8 34.89 25.71 -24.36
N LEU A 9 35.66 25.16 -23.42
CA LEU A 9 35.31 25.14 -22.01
C LEU A 9 35.24 26.56 -21.41
N SER A 10 36.22 27.42 -21.73
CA SER A 10 36.24 28.82 -21.29
C SER A 10 35.04 29.59 -21.83
N ASN A 11 34.66 29.35 -23.09
CA ASN A 11 33.48 29.96 -23.70
C ASN A 11 32.18 29.49 -23.01
N ALA A 12 32.04 28.18 -22.74
CA ALA A 12 30.90 27.63 -22.02
C ALA A 12 30.78 28.18 -20.60
N LEU A 13 31.90 28.27 -19.87
CA LEU A 13 31.94 28.87 -18.53
C LEU A 13 31.58 30.36 -18.54
N THR A 14 31.98 31.09 -19.58
CA THR A 14 31.63 32.50 -19.76
C THR A 14 30.14 32.66 -20.05
N ALA A 15 29.57 31.83 -20.92
CA ALA A 15 28.13 31.81 -21.20
C ALA A 15 27.30 31.51 -19.93
N VAL A 16 27.76 30.55 -19.10
CA VAL A 16 27.12 30.25 -17.80
C VAL A 16 27.19 31.44 -16.83
N ARG A 17 28.31 32.16 -16.79
CA ARG A 17 28.45 33.37 -15.96
C ARG A 17 27.49 34.47 -16.40
N VAL A 18 27.35 34.68 -17.71
CA VAL A 18 26.44 35.66 -18.31
C VAL A 18 24.99 35.30 -17.99
N LEU A 19 24.58 34.04 -18.20
CA LEU A 19 23.25 33.54 -17.84
C LEU A 19 22.94 33.76 -16.36
N ARG A 20 23.89 33.45 -15.47
CA ARG A 20 23.71 33.66 -14.02
C ARG A 20 23.51 35.14 -13.68
N SER A 21 24.21 36.05 -14.37
CA SER A 21 24.03 37.49 -14.16
C SER A 21 22.67 37.98 -14.69
N SER A 22 22.23 37.47 -15.84
CA SER A 22 20.95 37.82 -16.46
C SER A 22 19.77 37.31 -15.63
N VAL A 23 19.84 36.08 -15.12
CA VAL A 23 18.83 35.52 -14.21
C VAL A 23 18.80 36.31 -12.89
N ARG A 24 19.96 36.73 -12.36
CA ARG A 24 20.01 37.59 -11.18
C ARG A 24 19.36 38.95 -11.43
N GLN A 25 19.57 39.57 -12.59
CA GLN A 25 18.92 40.82 -12.96
C GLN A 25 17.39 40.67 -13.07
N VAL A 26 16.89 39.54 -13.57
CA VAL A 26 15.45 39.23 -13.56
C VAL A 26 14.94 39.13 -12.12
N PHE A 27 15.62 38.39 -11.24
CA PHE A 27 15.22 38.28 -9.83
C PHE A 27 15.31 39.61 -9.08
N ASP A 28 16.33 40.42 -9.34
CA ASP A 28 16.47 41.76 -8.75
C ASP A 28 15.35 42.70 -9.27
N SER A 29 14.95 42.60 -10.54
CA SER A 29 13.82 43.36 -11.11
C SER A 29 12.46 42.93 -10.54
N VAL A 30 12.25 41.63 -10.33
CA VAL A 30 11.05 41.10 -9.66
C VAL A 30 11.02 41.46 -8.18
N ALA A 31 12.16 41.37 -7.48
CA ALA A 31 12.26 41.67 -6.05
C ALA A 31 12.07 43.15 -5.73
N ASN A 32 12.52 44.04 -6.62
CA ASN A 32 12.34 45.49 -6.44
C ASN A 32 10.94 45.97 -6.87
N GLY A 33 10.16 45.13 -7.57
CA GLY A 33 8.79 45.41 -7.97
C GLY A 33 8.63 46.71 -8.78
N LEU A 34 7.41 47.24 -8.79
CA LEU A 34 7.12 48.55 -9.39
C LEU A 34 7.77 49.66 -8.56
N ARG A 35 8.89 50.20 -9.07
CA ARG A 35 9.59 51.32 -8.45
C ARG A 35 8.81 52.62 -8.69
N SER A 36 8.91 53.56 -7.76
CA SER A 36 8.28 54.90 -7.84
C SER A 36 8.81 55.79 -8.96
N ASP A 37 9.84 55.34 -9.69
CA ASP A 37 10.47 56.02 -10.83
C ASP A 37 9.68 55.86 -12.15
N HIS A 38 8.71 54.95 -12.16
CA HIS A 38 7.81 54.75 -13.30
C HIS A 38 6.61 55.71 -13.12
N GLY A 39 6.43 56.68 -14.02
CA GLY A 39 5.41 57.75 -13.95
C GLY A 39 3.94 57.30 -14.18
N ASP A 40 2.98 58.10 -13.68
CA ASP A 40 1.62 57.69 -13.26
C ASP A 40 0.66 56.98 -14.22
N GLU A 41 0.81 57.04 -15.54
CA GLU A 41 -0.20 56.47 -16.46
C GLU A 41 0.26 55.31 -17.34
N ASN A 42 1.45 54.75 -17.11
CA ASN A 42 1.91 53.60 -17.90
C ASN A 42 2.91 52.67 -17.17
N LYS A 43 2.90 52.68 -15.83
CA LYS A 43 3.90 52.00 -15.00
C LYS A 43 3.93 50.50 -15.20
N ASP A 44 2.76 49.89 -15.20
CA ASP A 44 2.61 48.44 -15.30
C ASP A 44 3.04 47.96 -16.70
N SER A 45 2.66 48.69 -17.74
CA SER A 45 3.01 48.37 -19.13
C SER A 45 4.51 48.49 -19.39
N LYS A 46 5.16 49.54 -18.89
CA LYS A 46 6.62 49.72 -18.99
C LYS A 46 7.39 48.69 -18.18
N TYR A 47 7.00 48.44 -16.93
CA TYR A 47 7.62 47.42 -16.08
C TYR A 47 7.46 46.02 -16.69
N LEU A 48 6.27 45.68 -17.21
CA LEU A 48 6.04 44.40 -17.88
C LEU A 48 6.86 44.28 -19.17
N SER A 49 7.04 45.37 -19.93
CA SER A 49 7.88 45.39 -21.13
C SER A 49 9.36 45.18 -20.78
N GLU A 50 9.87 45.86 -19.76
CA GLU A 50 11.25 45.70 -19.26
C GLU A 50 11.50 44.29 -18.71
N LEU A 51 10.54 43.75 -17.96
CA LEU A 51 10.60 42.36 -17.46
C LEU A 51 10.57 41.35 -18.61
N GLN A 52 9.72 41.59 -19.62
CA GLN A 52 9.63 40.75 -20.80
C GLN A 52 10.94 40.77 -21.60
N GLU A 53 11.58 41.93 -21.73
CA GLU A 53 12.89 42.07 -22.36
C GLU A 53 13.97 41.30 -21.59
N LEU A 54 14.02 41.46 -20.25
CA LEU A 54 14.96 40.72 -19.39
C LEU A 54 14.75 39.19 -19.46
N LEU A 55 13.50 38.73 -19.53
CA LEU A 55 13.18 37.31 -19.71
C LEU A 55 13.62 36.82 -21.10
N PHE A 56 13.35 37.60 -22.15
CA PHE A 56 13.77 37.26 -23.51
C PHE A 56 15.30 37.16 -23.61
N THR A 57 16.03 38.08 -22.99
CA THR A 57 17.49 38.03 -22.88
C THR A 57 17.97 36.83 -22.07
N ALA A 58 17.32 36.50 -20.94
CA ALA A 58 17.67 35.31 -20.16
C ALA A 58 17.44 34.01 -20.95
N HIS A 59 16.36 33.95 -21.74
CA HIS A 59 16.05 32.82 -22.62
C HIS A 59 17.06 32.69 -23.77
N ALA A 60 17.48 33.80 -24.38
CA ALA A 60 18.55 33.80 -25.39
C ALA A 60 19.88 33.30 -24.79
N ASN A 61 20.26 33.80 -23.61
CA ASN A 61 21.45 33.35 -22.90
C ASN A 61 21.40 31.85 -22.52
N LEU A 62 20.21 31.32 -22.22
CA LEU A 62 20.02 29.89 -21.94
C LEU A 62 20.27 29.06 -23.20
N ARG A 63 19.75 29.49 -24.35
CA ARG A 63 19.99 28.83 -25.65
C ARG A 63 21.47 28.87 -26.05
N ASP A 64 22.17 29.98 -25.78
CA ASP A 64 23.61 30.11 -26.04
C ASP A 64 24.44 29.16 -25.16
N VAL A 65 24.03 28.97 -23.89
CA VAL A 65 24.64 27.96 -23.01
C VAL A 65 24.39 26.55 -23.51
N GLU A 66 23.15 26.21 -23.90
CA GLU A 66 22.83 24.90 -24.45
C GLU A 66 23.63 24.58 -25.71
N GLN A 67 23.79 25.56 -26.61
CA GLN A 67 24.60 25.42 -27.81
C GLN A 67 26.09 25.27 -27.46
N ALA A 68 26.63 26.06 -26.54
CA ALA A 68 28.03 25.96 -26.10
C ALA A 68 28.33 24.63 -25.41
N VAL A 69 27.43 24.14 -24.57
CA VAL A 69 27.55 22.83 -23.90
C VAL A 69 27.41 21.67 -24.88
N GLY A 70 26.51 21.77 -25.86
CA GLY A 70 26.35 20.74 -26.90
C GLY A 70 27.59 20.55 -27.79
N THR A 71 28.46 21.56 -27.88
CA THR A 71 29.76 21.44 -28.59
C THR A 71 30.88 20.83 -27.76
N LEU A 72 30.68 20.60 -26.47
CA LEU A 72 31.66 19.95 -25.60
C LEU A 72 31.57 18.44 -25.78
N ASN A 73 32.64 17.85 -26.33
CA ASN A 73 32.74 16.40 -26.41
C ASN A 73 33.16 15.85 -25.03
N PRO A 74 32.47 14.84 -24.47
CA PRO A 74 32.91 14.20 -23.24
C PRO A 74 34.30 13.58 -23.45
N PRO A 75 35.28 13.82 -22.56
CA PRO A 75 36.61 13.28 -22.68
C PRO A 75 36.58 11.74 -22.75
N PRO A 76 37.35 11.11 -23.65
CA PRO A 76 37.36 9.66 -23.83
C PRO A 76 38.11 9.01 -22.67
N GLY A 77 37.41 8.80 -21.56
CA GLY A 77 37.89 8.02 -20.42
C GLY A 77 37.69 8.71 -19.07
N PRO A 78 37.60 7.91 -17.99
CA PRO A 78 37.47 8.44 -16.64
C PRO A 78 38.71 9.29 -16.29
N PHE A 79 38.50 10.55 -15.93
CA PHE A 79 39.56 11.36 -15.33
C PHE A 79 39.98 10.71 -14.02
N SER A 80 41.23 10.22 -13.97
CA SER A 80 41.82 9.76 -12.70
C SER A 80 42.19 10.97 -11.87
N LEU A 81 41.24 11.44 -11.06
CA LEU A 81 41.44 12.55 -10.11
C LEU A 81 41.83 12.04 -8.71
N GLY A 82 42.39 10.83 -8.59
CA GLY A 82 42.87 10.28 -7.31
C GLY A 82 41.82 10.35 -6.19
N SER A 83 42.23 10.75 -4.99
CA SER A 83 41.34 10.86 -3.83
C SER A 83 40.26 11.94 -3.97
N THR A 84 40.43 12.89 -4.89
CA THR A 84 39.40 13.89 -5.24
C THR A 84 38.24 13.30 -6.07
N THR A 85 38.35 12.07 -6.58
CA THR A 85 37.22 11.31 -7.14
C THR A 85 36.11 11.04 -6.10
N TYR A 86 36.43 11.02 -4.81
CA TYR A 86 35.41 10.92 -3.76
C TYR A 86 34.74 12.28 -3.43
N LEU A 87 35.31 13.38 -3.93
CA LEU A 87 34.73 14.73 -3.82
C LEU A 87 33.88 15.11 -5.03
N SER A 88 34.00 14.41 -6.17
CA SER A 88 32.97 14.47 -7.21
C SER A 88 31.72 13.77 -6.69
N GLN A 89 30.96 14.49 -5.88
CA GLN A 89 29.58 14.12 -5.54
C GLN A 89 28.80 13.94 -6.84
N GLU A 90 28.56 12.67 -7.16
CA GLU A 90 27.36 12.16 -7.82
C GLU A 90 26.87 12.90 -9.08
N THR A 91 27.52 12.63 -10.21
CA THR A 91 27.03 13.03 -11.55
C THR A 91 26.67 11.85 -12.44
N SER A 92 26.41 10.64 -11.89
CA SER A 92 25.85 9.59 -12.73
C SER A 92 24.44 10.01 -13.15
N GLN A 93 24.21 10.07 -14.46
CA GLN A 93 22.96 10.51 -15.08
C GLN A 93 21.74 9.73 -14.53
N GLU A 94 21.95 8.47 -14.15
CA GLU A 94 20.95 7.62 -13.50
C GLU A 94 20.53 8.09 -12.11
N ARG A 95 21.46 8.58 -11.25
CA ARG A 95 21.08 9.09 -9.91
C ARG A 95 20.49 10.49 -9.95
N GLN A 96 20.85 11.31 -10.95
CA GLN A 96 20.20 12.61 -11.17
C GLN A 96 18.75 12.46 -11.64
N ALA A 97 18.44 11.46 -12.47
CA ALA A 97 17.07 11.15 -12.87
C ALA A 97 16.20 10.78 -11.64
N LEU A 98 16.76 9.98 -10.73
CA LEU A 98 16.08 9.55 -9.50
C LEU A 98 15.81 10.70 -8.52
N TYR A 99 16.66 11.73 -8.48
CA TYR A 99 16.44 12.89 -7.59
C TYR A 99 15.14 13.61 -7.96
N SER A 100 14.87 13.81 -9.25
CA SER A 100 13.62 14.44 -9.71
C SER A 100 12.39 13.62 -9.32
N THR A 101 12.47 12.30 -9.45
CA THR A 101 11.42 11.36 -9.06
C THR A 101 11.20 11.37 -7.54
N LEU A 102 12.27 11.34 -6.75
CA LEU A 102 12.22 11.36 -5.29
C LEU A 102 11.61 12.67 -4.79
N VAL A 103 12.03 13.81 -5.34
CA VAL A 103 11.46 15.12 -5.01
C VAL A 103 9.97 15.16 -5.35
N ASN A 104 9.56 14.58 -6.49
CA ASN A 104 8.15 14.51 -6.87
C ASN A 104 7.35 13.58 -5.93
N SER A 105 7.92 12.44 -5.53
CA SER A 105 7.31 11.55 -4.54
C SER A 105 7.15 12.25 -3.19
N TYR A 106 8.16 13.00 -2.74
CA TYR A 106 8.09 13.76 -1.49
C TYR A 106 7.02 14.85 -1.57
N LYS A 107 6.98 15.63 -2.66
CA LYS A 107 5.93 16.64 -2.90
C LYS A 107 4.53 16.01 -2.94
N TRP A 108 4.39 14.81 -3.49
CA TRP A 108 3.11 14.11 -3.51
C TRP A 108 2.70 13.65 -2.11
N CYS A 109 3.63 13.08 -1.33
CA CYS A 109 3.37 12.70 0.07
C CYS A 109 2.97 13.91 0.91
N ASP A 110 3.65 15.04 0.74
CA ASP A 110 3.37 16.28 1.45
C ASP A 110 1.96 16.80 1.13
N LYS A 111 1.60 16.85 -0.17
CA LYS A 111 0.23 17.19 -0.60
C LYS A 111 -0.82 16.22 -0.06
N ALA A 112 -0.55 14.91 -0.09
CA ALA A 112 -1.47 13.91 0.43
C ALA A 112 -1.68 14.06 1.94
N HIS A 113 -0.62 14.39 2.68
CA HIS A 113 -0.68 14.66 4.11
C HIS A 113 -1.48 15.93 4.40
N GLU A 114 -1.24 17.01 3.66
CA GLU A 114 -2.02 18.27 3.73
C GLU A 114 -3.51 18.04 3.46
N TYR A 115 -3.87 17.34 2.38
CA TYR A 115 -5.27 17.03 2.10
C TYR A 115 -5.91 16.14 3.17
N SER A 116 -5.16 15.17 3.70
CA SER A 116 -5.63 14.32 4.79
C SER A 116 -5.85 15.12 6.08
N ASN A 117 -5.00 16.11 6.35
CA ASN A 117 -5.13 16.99 7.51
C ASN A 117 -6.35 17.92 7.37
N ILE A 118 -6.55 18.52 6.20
CA ILE A 118 -7.77 19.30 5.89
C ILE A 118 -9.01 18.42 6.02
N ALA A 119 -8.99 17.20 5.48
CA ALA A 119 -10.09 16.24 5.63
C ALA A 119 -10.33 15.88 7.10
N GLN A 120 -9.28 15.67 7.89
CA GLN A 120 -9.37 15.41 9.32
C GLN A 120 -9.99 16.59 10.08
N VAL A 121 -9.63 17.83 9.74
CA VAL A 121 -10.25 19.03 10.32
C VAL A 121 -11.74 19.12 9.94
N LEU A 122 -12.09 18.94 8.66
CA LEU A 122 -13.48 18.96 8.21
C LEU A 122 -14.33 17.85 8.85
N LEU A 123 -13.78 16.64 8.95
CA LEU A 123 -14.45 15.49 9.57
C LEU A 123 -14.52 15.61 11.10
N SER A 124 -13.55 16.24 11.75
CA SER A 124 -13.55 16.44 13.21
C SER A 124 -14.46 17.59 13.63
N GLN A 125 -14.58 18.65 12.82
CA GLN A 125 -15.56 19.73 13.00
C GLN A 125 -16.98 19.22 12.74
N ASN A 126 -17.14 18.34 11.74
CA ASN A 126 -18.34 17.53 11.56
C ASN A 126 -18.27 16.28 12.45
N SER A 127 -17.93 16.47 13.74
CA SER A 127 -18.26 15.46 14.74
C SER A 127 -19.77 15.27 14.59
N LEU A 128 -20.17 14.16 13.98
CA LEU A 128 -21.54 13.69 14.01
C LEU A 128 -21.83 13.46 15.49
N LYS A 129 -22.15 14.52 16.23
CA LYS A 129 -22.89 14.43 17.48
C LYS A 129 -24.13 13.67 17.08
N ARG A 130 -24.10 12.35 17.30
CA ARG A 130 -25.10 11.38 16.88
C ARG A 130 -26.39 11.63 17.65
N SER A 131 -27.07 12.71 17.36
CA SER A 131 -28.48 12.82 17.60
C SER A 131 -29.13 11.92 16.55
N TYR A 132 -29.24 10.61 16.83
CA TYR A 132 -30.22 9.66 16.27
C TYR A 132 -29.89 8.24 16.81
N ILE A 133 -29.72 8.15 18.13
CA ILE A 133 -30.10 6.93 18.84
C ILE A 133 -31.54 7.18 19.29
N ASN A 134 -32.49 7.07 18.36
CA ASN A 134 -33.84 6.63 18.68
C ASN A 134 -34.66 6.41 17.41
N SER A 135 -35.14 5.17 17.34
CA SER A 135 -36.43 4.75 16.82
C SER A 135 -36.67 4.75 15.30
N ALA A 136 -37.11 3.55 14.87
CA ALA A 136 -37.97 3.27 13.73
C ALA A 136 -37.33 3.24 12.32
N ARG A 137 -36.98 2.01 11.91
CA ARG A 137 -37.41 1.34 10.66
C ARG A 137 -38.01 2.26 9.58
N SER A 138 -37.23 2.65 8.56
CA SER A 138 -37.73 2.82 7.17
C SER A 138 -36.59 2.97 6.13
N LYS A 139 -36.62 2.10 5.12
CA LYS A 139 -36.11 2.22 3.73
C LYS A 139 -34.95 3.20 3.42
N ARG A 140 -33.70 2.71 3.55
CA ARG A 140 -32.57 2.74 2.59
C ARG A 140 -31.28 2.55 3.38
N GLY A 141 -30.77 1.31 3.37
CA GLY A 141 -29.59 0.93 4.14
C GLY A 141 -28.34 1.66 3.66
N ARG A 142 -27.80 2.57 4.47
CA ARG A 142 -26.41 3.02 4.35
C ARG A 142 -25.51 1.93 4.96
N ILE A 143 -24.50 1.53 4.19
CA ILE A 143 -23.56 0.47 4.50
C ILE A 143 -22.76 0.85 5.76
N GLN A 144 -22.80 0.01 6.79
CA GLN A 144 -21.94 0.13 7.97
C GLN A 144 -20.47 -0.02 7.55
N THR A 145 -19.61 0.87 8.05
CA THR A 145 -18.16 0.72 7.96
C THR A 145 -17.73 -0.48 8.80
N SER A 146 -16.95 -1.39 8.19
CA SER A 146 -16.41 -2.64 8.74
C SER A 146 -16.12 -2.62 10.25
N THR A 147 -16.80 -3.49 11.01
CA THR A 147 -16.58 -3.72 12.45
C THR A 147 -15.64 -4.91 12.72
N HIS A 148 -14.89 -5.36 11.71
CA HIS A 148 -14.03 -6.54 11.82
C HIS A 148 -12.84 -6.35 12.78
N ASN A 149 -12.39 -5.10 12.99
CA ASN A 149 -11.28 -4.79 13.87
C ASN A 149 -11.79 -4.55 15.30
N VAL A 150 -11.81 -5.62 16.09
CA VAL A 150 -12.25 -5.63 17.49
C VAL A 150 -11.07 -5.88 18.44
N SER A 151 -11.25 -5.52 19.72
CA SER A 151 -10.25 -5.78 20.75
C SER A 151 -9.96 -7.28 20.91
N THR A 152 -8.74 -7.61 21.36
CA THR A 152 -8.32 -9.00 21.59
C THR A 152 -9.24 -9.73 22.58
N ALA A 153 -9.69 -9.05 23.63
CA ALA A 153 -10.61 -9.59 24.64
C ALA A 153 -11.99 -9.97 24.06
N GLN A 154 -12.50 -9.21 23.10
CA GLN A 154 -13.76 -9.53 22.41
C GLN A 154 -13.62 -10.75 21.50
N VAL A 155 -12.46 -10.89 20.85
CA VAL A 155 -12.14 -12.08 20.06
C VAL A 155 -12.07 -13.33 20.94
N ASP A 156 -11.45 -13.24 22.12
CA ASP A 156 -11.34 -14.37 23.05
C ASP A 156 -12.69 -14.76 23.66
N THR A 157 -13.55 -13.78 23.98
CA THR A 157 -14.93 -14.02 24.44
C THR A 157 -15.74 -14.74 23.36
N MET A 158 -15.56 -14.33 22.11
CA MET A 158 -16.17 -14.96 20.95
C MET A 158 -15.73 -16.41 20.78
N PHE A 159 -14.43 -16.68 20.84
CA PHE A 159 -13.90 -18.04 20.73
C PHE A 159 -14.32 -18.93 21.90
N SER A 160 -14.34 -18.42 23.12
CA SER A 160 -14.88 -19.13 24.29
C SER A 160 -16.35 -19.52 24.09
N THR A 161 -17.12 -18.66 23.41
CA THR A 161 -18.51 -18.99 23.05
C THR A 161 -18.59 -20.03 21.94
N LEU A 162 -17.68 -20.02 20.97
CA LEU A 162 -17.63 -21.02 19.91
C LEU A 162 -17.26 -22.40 20.46
N ASP A 163 -16.31 -22.49 21.39
CA ASP A 163 -15.91 -23.72 22.04
C ASP A 163 -17.10 -24.40 22.75
N ARG A 164 -17.91 -23.61 23.48
CA ARG A 164 -19.14 -24.11 24.11
C ARG A 164 -20.22 -24.54 23.11
N LEU A 165 -20.27 -23.94 21.92
CA LEU A 165 -21.29 -24.23 20.91
C LEU A 165 -21.00 -25.50 20.09
N PHE A 166 -19.74 -25.93 20.05
CA PHE A 166 -19.32 -27.10 19.27
C PHE A 166 -18.53 -28.09 20.15
N PRO A 167 -19.19 -28.88 21.01
CA PRO A 167 -18.53 -29.81 21.92
C PRO A 167 -17.69 -30.89 21.22
N GLU A 168 -18.07 -31.25 19.99
CA GLU A 168 -17.39 -32.24 19.14
C GLU A 168 -16.08 -31.72 18.51
N MET A 169 -15.78 -30.43 18.70
CA MET A 169 -14.69 -29.75 18.04
C MET A 169 -13.79 -29.08 19.08
N THR A 170 -12.56 -29.58 19.19
CA THR A 170 -11.55 -28.99 20.07
C THR A 170 -10.93 -27.77 19.40
N VAL A 171 -11.08 -26.61 20.04
CA VAL A 171 -10.65 -25.32 19.51
C VAL A 171 -9.46 -24.82 20.33
N THR A 172 -8.30 -24.68 19.71
CA THR A 172 -7.08 -24.15 20.34
C THR A 172 -6.67 -22.85 19.66
N ILE A 173 -6.41 -21.81 20.46
CA ILE A 173 -6.08 -20.48 19.94
C ILE A 173 -4.58 -20.27 20.05
N THR A 174 -3.93 -19.94 18.94
CA THR A 174 -2.50 -19.60 18.92
C THR A 174 -2.32 -18.20 18.36
N ARG A 175 -1.55 -17.34 19.04
CA ARG A 175 -1.27 -15.95 18.62
C ARG A 175 0.24 -15.76 18.40
N PRO A 176 0.77 -16.10 17.22
CA PRO A 176 2.21 -15.97 16.95
C PRO A 176 2.71 -14.51 16.89
N TYR A 177 1.85 -13.53 16.62
CA TYR A 177 2.22 -12.10 16.49
C TYR A 177 1.30 -11.13 17.23
N ALA A 178 0.70 -11.56 18.35
CA ALA A 178 -0.18 -10.80 19.25
C ALA A 178 -1.53 -10.28 18.67
N SER A 179 -1.60 -9.81 17.42
CA SER A 179 -2.80 -9.22 16.82
C SER A 179 -3.66 -10.23 16.04
N ASN A 180 -3.04 -11.07 15.22
CA ASN A 180 -3.73 -12.09 14.42
C ASN A 180 -3.93 -13.37 15.24
N ALA A 181 -5.15 -13.88 15.26
CA ALA A 181 -5.49 -15.10 15.98
C ALA A 181 -5.56 -16.28 14.99
N ILE A 182 -4.85 -17.35 15.28
CA ILE A 182 -4.95 -18.60 14.53
C ILE A 182 -5.76 -19.58 15.37
N LEU A 183 -6.85 -20.04 14.80
CA LEU A 183 -7.73 -21.02 15.39
C LEU A 183 -7.39 -22.39 14.84
N ASN A 184 -6.79 -23.22 15.69
CA ASN A 184 -6.50 -24.60 15.41
C ASN A 184 -7.70 -25.44 15.86
N VAL A 185 -8.34 -26.06 14.89
CA VAL A 185 -9.57 -26.82 15.01
C VAL A 185 -9.23 -28.29 14.84
N SER A 186 -9.47 -29.12 15.85
CA SER A 186 -9.34 -30.57 15.73
C SER A 186 -10.66 -31.28 16.04
N ILE A 187 -11.00 -32.25 15.20
CA ILE A 187 -12.20 -33.06 15.34
C ILE A 187 -11.75 -34.52 15.45
N GLY A 188 -11.77 -35.03 16.68
CA GLY A 188 -11.28 -36.37 17.02
C GLY A 188 -9.91 -36.67 16.40
N HIS A 189 -9.75 -37.90 15.89
CA HIS A 189 -8.55 -38.36 15.20
C HIS A 189 -8.66 -38.33 13.66
N ILE A 190 -9.57 -37.52 13.11
CA ILE A 190 -9.88 -37.55 11.67
C ILE A 190 -9.33 -36.31 10.97
N LEU A 191 -9.53 -35.14 11.58
CA LEU A 191 -9.29 -33.86 10.90
C LEU A 191 -8.65 -32.85 11.84
N LYS A 192 -7.73 -32.08 11.27
CA LYS A 192 -7.17 -30.86 11.85
C LYS A 192 -7.34 -29.73 10.83
N GLY A 193 -7.74 -28.55 11.26
CA GLY A 193 -7.83 -27.36 10.42
C GLY A 193 -7.22 -26.16 11.13
N ALA A 194 -6.62 -25.27 10.36
CA ALA A 194 -6.15 -23.97 10.84
C ALA A 194 -6.96 -22.87 10.16
N ILE A 195 -7.51 -21.95 10.95
CA ILE A 195 -8.24 -20.79 10.47
C ILE A 195 -7.54 -19.55 10.98
N ALA A 196 -7.05 -18.70 10.07
CA ALA A 196 -6.43 -17.43 10.40
C ALA A 196 -7.49 -16.31 10.45
N PHE A 197 -7.50 -15.60 11.58
CA PHE A 197 -8.36 -14.45 11.82
C PHE A 197 -7.55 -13.16 11.94
N LYS A 198 -8.05 -12.12 11.26
CA LYS A 198 -7.65 -10.73 11.46
C LYS A 198 -8.79 -10.01 12.18
N GLY A 199 -8.70 -9.90 13.50
CA GLY A 199 -9.85 -9.53 14.34
C GLY A 199 -10.94 -10.58 14.28
N LEU A 200 -12.15 -10.22 13.82
CA LEU A 200 -13.26 -11.15 13.53
C LEU A 200 -13.42 -11.47 12.04
N MET A 201 -12.48 -11.05 11.20
CA MET A 201 -12.49 -11.43 9.78
C MET A 201 -11.73 -12.74 9.59
N VAL A 202 -12.38 -13.71 8.92
CA VAL A 202 -11.71 -14.91 8.43
C VAL A 202 -10.88 -14.50 7.20
N GLU A 203 -9.56 -14.58 7.32
CA GLU A 203 -8.64 -14.26 6.23
C GLU A 203 -8.27 -15.52 5.46
N TRP A 204 -8.11 -16.63 6.18
CA TRP A 204 -7.60 -17.84 5.58
C TRP A 204 -7.98 -19.12 6.31
N VAL A 205 -8.12 -20.22 5.57
CA VAL A 205 -8.64 -21.49 6.09
C VAL A 205 -7.95 -22.65 5.39
N VAL A 206 -7.38 -23.57 6.16
CA VAL A 206 -6.77 -24.79 5.64
C VAL A 206 -7.22 -25.99 6.45
N ILE A 207 -7.63 -27.05 5.76
CA ILE A 207 -8.13 -28.29 6.37
C ILE A 207 -7.23 -29.45 5.95
N LYS A 208 -6.79 -30.24 6.92
CA LYS A 208 -5.84 -31.35 6.78
C LYS A 208 -6.28 -32.59 7.57
N GLY A 209 -5.68 -33.72 7.23
CA GLY A 209 -5.87 -34.96 7.99
C GLY A 209 -5.15 -34.94 9.35
N TYR A 210 -5.60 -35.74 10.31
CA TYR A 210 -5.02 -35.77 11.66
C TYR A 210 -3.51 -36.13 11.71
N GLY A 211 -3.04 -36.95 10.77
CA GLY A 211 -1.64 -37.37 10.64
C GLY A 211 -0.74 -36.45 9.79
N GLU A 212 -1.25 -35.33 9.28
CA GLU A 212 -0.48 -34.40 8.46
C GLU A 212 0.10 -33.25 9.28
N THR A 213 1.23 -32.69 8.83
CA THR A 213 1.80 -31.50 9.45
C THR A 213 0.86 -30.31 9.23
N MET A 214 0.52 -29.64 10.33
CA MET A 214 -0.30 -28.43 10.32
C MET A 214 0.56 -27.23 9.92
N ASP A 215 0.92 -27.20 8.65
CA ASP A 215 1.43 -26.00 8.00
C ASP A 215 0.27 -25.24 7.37
N LEU A 216 0.32 -23.93 7.47
CA LEU A 216 -0.59 -23.03 6.81
C LEU A 216 -0.44 -23.22 5.28
N TRP A 217 0.76 -23.08 4.73
CA TRP A 217 1.01 -22.85 3.30
C TRP A 217 0.78 -24.04 2.37
N THR A 218 0.84 -25.25 2.91
CA THR A 218 0.82 -26.48 2.11
C THR A 218 -0.58 -27.11 2.08
N GLU A 219 -1.09 -27.45 0.90
CA GLU A 219 -2.36 -28.20 0.75
C GLU A 219 -2.31 -29.59 1.41
N SER A 220 -3.46 -30.12 1.81
CA SER A 220 -3.57 -31.50 2.33
C SER A 220 -3.20 -32.55 1.26
N ARG A 221 -2.67 -33.71 1.64
CA ARG A 221 -2.37 -34.79 0.70
C ARG A 221 -3.63 -35.47 0.17
N HIS A 222 -4.73 -35.42 0.92
CA HIS A 222 -5.96 -36.11 0.56
C HIS A 222 -6.92 -35.21 -0.23
N LYS A 223 -7.44 -35.73 -1.35
CA LYS A 223 -8.36 -35.01 -2.24
C LYS A 223 -9.65 -34.55 -1.55
N VAL A 224 -10.14 -35.33 -0.58
CA VAL A 224 -11.34 -34.99 0.21
C VAL A 224 -11.12 -33.72 1.03
N PHE A 225 -9.96 -33.57 1.69
CA PHE A 225 -9.62 -32.39 2.48
C PHE A 225 -9.29 -31.16 1.62
N ARG A 226 -8.73 -31.35 0.42
CA ARG A 226 -8.61 -30.25 -0.56
C ARG A 226 -9.97 -29.72 -1.00
N LYS A 227 -10.88 -30.63 -1.37
CA LYS A 227 -12.25 -30.24 -1.75
C LYS A 227 -12.98 -29.54 -0.60
N MET A 228 -12.69 -29.97 0.62
CA MET A 228 -13.23 -29.37 1.81
C MET A 228 -12.70 -27.95 2.07
N THR A 229 -11.40 -27.75 1.84
CA THR A 229 -10.76 -26.43 1.92
C THR A 229 -11.33 -25.48 0.87
N GLU A 230 -11.52 -25.92 -0.38
CA GLU A 230 -12.20 -25.14 -1.42
C GLU A 230 -13.62 -24.73 -1.01
N ASN A 231 -14.39 -25.66 -0.43
CA ASN A 231 -15.74 -25.37 0.03
C ASN A 231 -15.76 -24.43 1.25
N ALA A 232 -14.73 -24.49 2.11
CA ALA A 232 -14.54 -23.54 3.19
C ALA A 232 -14.22 -22.13 2.65
N HIS A 233 -13.37 -22.01 1.62
CA HIS A 233 -13.13 -20.73 0.94
C HIS A 233 -14.39 -20.16 0.30
N ALA A 234 -15.22 -21.00 -0.34
CA ALA A 234 -16.52 -20.56 -0.87
C ALA A 234 -17.46 -20.10 0.25
N ALA A 235 -17.48 -20.79 1.39
CA ALA A 235 -18.26 -20.39 2.55
C ALA A 235 -17.77 -19.07 3.17
N MET A 236 -16.45 -18.82 3.18
CA MET A 236 -15.86 -17.58 3.67
C MET A 236 -16.40 -16.37 2.90
N LEU A 237 -16.40 -16.44 1.57
CA LEU A 237 -16.94 -15.38 0.72
C LEU A 237 -18.45 -15.21 0.91
N HIS A 238 -19.18 -16.31 1.06
CA HIS A 238 -20.64 -16.28 1.24
C HIS A 238 -21.08 -15.68 2.59
N PHE A 239 -20.31 -15.89 3.66
CA PHE A 239 -20.65 -15.40 5.00
C PHE A 239 -19.95 -14.09 5.36
N HIS A 240 -19.18 -13.48 4.45
CA HIS A 240 -18.53 -12.21 4.71
C HIS A 240 -19.56 -11.09 4.91
N SER A 241 -19.65 -10.56 6.15
CA SER A 241 -20.55 -9.45 6.50
C SER A 241 -19.81 -8.37 7.29
N PRO A 242 -19.62 -7.17 6.71
CA PRO A 242 -18.97 -6.03 7.40
C PRO A 242 -19.76 -5.46 8.57
N ALA A 243 -21.08 -5.67 8.59
CA ALA A 243 -21.99 -5.09 9.57
C ALA A 243 -22.20 -5.97 10.82
N LEU A 244 -22.05 -7.29 10.68
CA LEU A 244 -22.28 -8.27 11.76
C LEU A 244 -21.21 -9.38 11.72
N PRO A 245 -19.95 -9.06 12.09
CA PRO A 245 -18.83 -9.99 11.95
C PRO A 245 -18.93 -11.20 12.89
N GLU A 246 -19.51 -11.02 14.09
CA GLU A 246 -19.74 -12.12 15.03
C GLU A 246 -20.73 -13.16 14.46
N LEU A 247 -21.83 -12.70 13.85
CA LEU A 247 -22.81 -13.60 13.23
C LEU A 247 -22.24 -14.30 12.00
N ALA A 248 -21.40 -13.61 11.23
CA ALA A 248 -20.67 -14.16 10.10
C ALA A 248 -19.78 -15.33 10.52
N VAL A 249 -18.95 -15.15 11.55
CA VAL A 249 -18.07 -16.21 12.07
C VAL A 249 -18.88 -17.39 12.60
N ARG A 250 -19.95 -17.15 13.38
CA ARG A 250 -20.82 -18.23 13.87
C ARG A 250 -21.44 -19.02 12.71
N SER A 251 -21.99 -18.34 11.71
CA SER A 251 -22.63 -18.97 10.55
C SER A 251 -21.63 -19.77 9.70
N PHE A 252 -20.41 -19.25 9.56
CA PHE A 252 -19.30 -19.92 8.92
C PHE A 252 -18.91 -21.22 9.64
N MET A 253 -18.75 -21.17 10.96
CA MET A 253 -18.42 -22.33 11.78
C MET A 253 -19.51 -23.41 11.73
N VAL A 254 -20.79 -23.00 11.78
CA VAL A 254 -21.93 -23.93 11.61
C VAL A 254 -21.90 -24.56 10.21
N ARG A 255 -21.62 -23.80 9.15
CA ARG A 255 -21.56 -24.34 7.79
C ARG A 255 -20.46 -25.39 7.66
N ILE A 256 -19.27 -25.12 8.20
CA ILE A 256 -18.14 -26.05 8.20
C ILE A 256 -18.50 -27.30 9.00
N SER A 257 -18.99 -27.14 10.22
CA SER A 257 -19.43 -28.25 11.10
C SER A 257 -20.44 -29.18 10.40
N ARG A 258 -21.46 -28.62 9.75
CA ARG A 258 -22.44 -29.42 8.99
C ARG A 258 -21.83 -30.11 7.76
N ASN A 259 -20.87 -29.47 7.10
CA ASN A 259 -20.22 -30.05 5.92
C ASN A 259 -19.32 -31.23 6.33
N LEU A 260 -18.59 -31.08 7.43
CA LEU A 260 -17.82 -32.15 8.08
C LEU A 260 -18.71 -33.33 8.43
N GLU A 261 -19.83 -33.07 9.10
CA GLU A 261 -20.75 -34.12 9.50
C GLU A 261 -21.33 -34.88 8.29
N LYS A 262 -21.67 -34.18 7.20
CA LYS A 262 -22.13 -34.81 5.95
C LYS A 262 -21.07 -35.70 5.33
N ILE A 263 -19.79 -35.30 5.36
CA ILE A 263 -18.69 -36.09 4.82
C ILE A 263 -18.43 -37.32 5.69
N ILE A 264 -18.39 -37.16 7.02
CA ILE A 264 -18.22 -38.27 7.97
C ILE A 264 -19.40 -39.25 7.86
N ARG A 265 -20.65 -38.77 7.78
CA ARG A 265 -21.81 -39.64 7.55
C ARG A 265 -21.75 -40.35 6.20
N ARG A 266 -21.28 -39.69 5.14
CA ARG A 266 -21.10 -40.32 3.82
C ARG A 266 -19.99 -41.38 3.83
N GLU A 267 -18.88 -41.14 4.51
CA GLU A 267 -17.81 -42.15 4.66
C GLU A 267 -18.27 -43.35 5.51
N ASN A 268 -18.93 -43.10 6.64
CA ASN A 268 -19.49 -44.17 7.46
C ASN A 268 -20.60 -44.93 6.72
N PHE A 269 -21.39 -44.25 5.90
CA PHE A 269 -22.40 -44.87 5.03
C PHE A 269 -21.76 -45.72 3.92
N LEU A 270 -20.66 -45.26 3.33
CA LEU A 270 -19.91 -46.03 2.33
C LEU A 270 -19.23 -47.26 2.96
N LYS A 271 -18.62 -47.12 4.14
CA LYS A 271 -18.02 -48.24 4.90
C LYS A 271 -19.05 -49.26 5.37
N LYS A 272 -20.30 -48.84 5.64
CA LYS A 272 -21.36 -49.71 6.16
C LYS A 272 -22.19 -50.41 5.07
N ASN A 273 -22.27 -49.85 3.86
CA ASN A 273 -23.02 -50.44 2.74
C ASN A 273 -22.13 -51.14 1.70
N PHE A 274 -20.85 -50.78 1.62
CA PHE A 274 -19.87 -51.48 0.79
C PHE A 274 -18.79 -52.03 1.72
N GLN A 275 -18.89 -53.32 2.05
CA GLN A 275 -17.81 -54.08 2.66
C GLN A 275 -16.68 -54.26 1.62
N CYS A 276 -16.00 -53.18 1.26
CA CYS A 276 -14.89 -53.19 0.31
C CYS A 276 -13.58 -53.05 1.10
N PRO A 277 -12.73 -54.08 1.15
CA PRO A 277 -11.45 -54.05 1.86
C PRO A 277 -10.35 -53.33 1.05
N LYS A 278 -10.65 -52.15 0.50
CA LYS A 278 -9.67 -51.29 -0.20
C LYS A 278 -10.03 -49.81 -0.06
N LEU A 279 -10.02 -49.33 1.17
CA LEU A 279 -9.74 -47.92 1.46
C LEU A 279 -8.58 -47.93 2.43
N GLU A 280 -7.39 -48.20 1.87
CA GLU A 280 -6.11 -47.89 2.49
C GLU A 280 -6.05 -46.37 2.69
N ILE A 281 -6.60 -45.93 3.82
CA ILE A 281 -6.19 -44.72 4.50
C ILE A 281 -5.01 -45.11 5.39
N PHE A 282 -3.98 -45.73 4.81
CA PHE A 282 -2.74 -46.11 5.49
C PHE A 282 -1.61 -46.25 4.46
N ASN A 283 -1.20 -45.11 3.88
CA ASN A 283 0.20 -44.74 3.60
C ASN A 283 0.25 -43.27 3.15
#